data_AF-A0A0D0CP98-F1
#
_entry.id   AF-A0A0D0CP98-F1
#
_cell.length_a   1.000
_cell.length_b   1.000
_cell.length_c   1.000
_cell.angle_alpha   90.00
_cell.angle_beta   90.00
_cell.angle_gamma   90.00
#
_symmetry.space_group_name_H-M   'P 1'
#
loop_
_entity.id
_entity.type
_entity.pdbx_description
1 polymer ?
#
loop_
_entity_poly.entity_id
_entity_poly.type
_entity_poly.pdbx_seq_one_letter_code
_entity_poly.pdbx_strand_id
1 'polypeptide(L)'
;MIEVCQDCGDKEGKAFWEWVLVVLDRGGHEFMSDEEDATVIDERNAKARPGKQILTLPWQDPYFVKLFTFIDVTTGIEDMIFGPRGPTPLRRIRVDEVSTKDPPSKLPKTFFSEEYLSRLSQPQKHALKIAKEDFPL
;
A
#
# COMPACT_ATOMS: atom_id res chain seq x y z
N MET A 1 0.61 -7.84 13.85
CA MET A 1 0.39 -9.09 13.06
C MET A 1 1.44 -10.20 13.14
N ILE A 2 2.75 -10.01 12.88
CA ILE A 2 3.75 -11.12 12.91
C ILE A 2 3.72 -11.88 14.26
N GLU A 3 3.79 -11.15 15.37
CA GLU A 3 3.74 -11.72 16.73
C GLU A 3 2.41 -12.44 16.99
N VAL A 4 1.28 -11.85 16.54
CA VAL A 4 -0.06 -12.47 16.66
C VAL A 4 -0.12 -13.81 15.93
N CYS A 5 0.37 -13.89 14.69
CA CYS A 5 0.45 -15.15 13.94
C CYS A 5 1.37 -16.16 14.64
N GLN A 6 2.49 -15.70 15.20
CA GLN A 6 3.41 -16.55 15.95
C GLN A 6 2.76 -17.14 17.20
N ASP A 7 2.04 -16.33 17.98
CA ASP A 7 1.36 -16.77 19.20
C ASP A 7 0.21 -17.75 18.89
N CYS A 8 -0.47 -17.56 17.76
CA CYS A 8 -1.51 -18.47 17.27
C CYS A 8 -0.96 -19.72 16.56
N GLY A 9 0.36 -19.84 16.36
CA GLY A 9 0.98 -20.95 15.62
C GLY A 9 0.71 -20.94 14.10
N ASP A 10 0.24 -19.82 13.55
CA ASP A 10 -0.04 -19.61 12.14
C ASP A 10 1.25 -19.27 11.37
N LYS A 11 1.88 -20.31 10.83
CA LYS A 11 3.15 -20.18 10.09
C LYS A 11 2.98 -19.47 8.75
N GLU A 12 1.84 -19.66 8.08
CA GLU A 12 1.57 -19.07 6.77
C GLU A 12 1.33 -17.57 6.91
N GLY A 13 0.49 -17.17 7.88
CA GLY A 13 0.28 -15.76 8.21
C GLY A 13 1.58 -15.06 8.61
N LYS A 14 2.42 -15.70 9.43
CA LYS A 14 3.74 -15.16 9.79
C LYS A 14 4.60 -14.91 8.54
N ALA A 15 4.75 -15.92 7.68
CA ALA A 15 5.57 -15.79 6.47
C ALA A 15 5.03 -14.70 5.52
N PHE A 16 3.71 -14.59 5.40
CA PHE A 16 3.06 -13.52 4.64
C PHE A 16 3.42 -12.13 5.20
N TRP A 17 3.29 -11.90 6.50
CA TRP A 17 3.58 -10.59 7.09
C TRP A 17 5.08 -10.25 7.07
N GLU A 18 5.96 -11.24 7.19
CA GLU A 18 7.40 -11.07 6.97
C GLU A 18 7.70 -10.67 5.51
N TRP A 19 7.05 -11.32 4.54
CA TRP A 19 7.17 -10.97 3.12
C TRP A 19 6.65 -9.56 2.83
N VAL A 20 5.53 -9.14 3.46
CA VAL A 20 5.02 -7.76 3.37
C VAL A 20 6.09 -6.77 3.82
N LEU A 21 6.80 -7.01 4.92
CA LEU A 21 7.89 -6.11 5.36
C LEU A 21 9.00 -6.00 4.30
N VAL A 22 9.36 -7.10 3.63
CA VAL A 22 10.35 -7.09 2.55
C VAL A 22 9.86 -6.28 1.35
N VAL A 23 8.58 -6.40 0.98
CA VAL A 23 7.96 -5.56 -0.07
C VAL A 23 8.06 -4.07 0.28
N LEU A 24 7.72 -3.71 1.52
CA LEU A 24 7.74 -2.32 1.97
C LEU A 24 9.15 -1.74 2.00
N ASP A 25 10.13 -2.51 2.48
CA ASP A 25 11.54 -2.12 2.48
C ASP A 25 12.06 -1.92 1.05
N ARG A 26 11.70 -2.84 0.13
CA ARG A 26 12.14 -2.77 -1.26
C ARG A 26 11.51 -1.61 -2.04
N GLY A 27 10.22 -1.36 -1.81
CA GLY A 27 9.47 -0.27 -2.43
C GLY A 27 9.88 1.10 -1.90
N GLY A 28 10.19 1.18 -0.60
CA GLY A 28 10.51 2.43 0.08
C GLY A 28 9.32 3.39 0.15
N HIS A 29 9.59 4.61 0.61
CA HIS A 29 8.56 5.64 0.82
C HIS A 29 7.83 6.04 -0.47
N GLU A 30 8.53 6.07 -1.60
CA GLU A 30 7.95 6.48 -2.89
C GLU A 30 6.98 5.45 -3.47
N PHE A 31 6.99 4.21 -2.95
CA PHE A 31 6.05 3.17 -3.32
C PHE A 31 4.67 3.28 -2.65
N MET A 32 4.56 4.17 -1.66
CA MET A 32 3.29 4.53 -1.05
C MET A 32 2.66 5.70 -1.80
N SER A 33 1.34 5.63 -1.98
CA SER A 33 0.57 6.76 -2.51
C SER A 33 0.57 7.93 -1.52
N ASP A 34 0.55 9.14 -2.06
CA ASP A 34 0.41 10.34 -1.24
C ASP A 34 -1.01 10.43 -0.66
N GLU A 35 -1.09 10.92 0.57
CA GLU A 35 -2.32 10.96 1.35
C GLU A 35 -2.83 12.39 1.48
N GLU A 36 -3.92 12.70 0.77
CA GLU A 36 -4.57 14.00 0.87
C GLU A 36 -5.47 14.05 2.12
N ASP A 37 -5.46 15.20 2.80
CA ASP A 37 -6.36 15.43 3.93
C ASP A 37 -7.81 15.48 3.46
N ALA A 38 -8.64 14.60 4.03
CA ALA A 38 -10.04 14.48 3.66
C ALA A 38 -10.95 14.54 4.88
N THR A 39 -12.20 14.94 4.65
CA THR A 39 -13.26 14.77 5.63
C THR A 39 -14.10 13.55 5.25
N VAL A 40 -14.14 12.59 6.16
CA VAL A 40 -14.85 11.33 6.00
C VAL A 40 -16.12 11.36 6.83
N ILE A 41 -17.25 11.03 6.22
CA ILE A 41 -18.49 10.84 6.96
C ILE A 41 -18.45 9.44 7.59
N ASP A 42 -18.51 9.38 8.92
CA ASP A 42 -18.72 8.14 9.67
C ASP A 42 -20.18 7.69 9.48
N GLU A 43 -20.39 6.66 8.66
CA GLU A 43 -21.71 6.11 8.33
C GLU A 43 -22.49 5.65 9.57
N ARG A 44 -21.81 5.27 10.67
CA ARG A 44 -22.48 4.82 11.89
C ARG A 44 -23.13 5.95 12.68
N ASN A 45 -22.58 7.17 12.57
CA ASN A 45 -22.98 8.30 13.41
C ASN A 45 -23.29 9.59 12.62
N ALA A 46 -23.23 9.54 11.29
CA ALA A 46 -23.35 10.67 10.36
C ALA A 46 -22.43 11.87 10.71
N LYS A 47 -21.30 11.61 11.37
CA LYS A 47 -20.35 12.65 11.78
C LYS A 47 -19.18 12.72 10.82
N ALA A 48 -18.86 13.93 10.39
CA ALA A 48 -17.60 14.23 9.72
C ALA A 48 -16.42 13.98 10.68
N ARG A 49 -15.43 13.21 10.22
CA ARG A 49 -14.15 12.96 10.89
C ARG A 49 -13.01 13.21 9.91
N PRO A 50 -11.83 13.63 10.39
CA PRO A 50 -10.66 13.68 9.53
C PRO A 50 -10.29 12.27 9.06
N GLY A 51 -9.85 12.18 7.82
CA GLY A 51 -9.33 10.96 7.20
C GLY A 51 -8.32 11.31 6.11
N LYS A 52 -7.80 10.27 5.47
CA LYS A 52 -6.79 10.38 4.42
C LYS A 52 -7.30 9.75 3.14
N GLN A 53 -7.28 10.49 2.05
CA GLN A 53 -7.56 9.93 0.72
C GLN A 53 -6.29 9.32 0.15
N ILE A 54 -6.35 8.03 -0.17
CA ILE A 54 -5.28 7.31 -0.86
C ILE A 54 -5.60 7.40 -2.36
N LEU A 55 -4.77 8.13 -3.09
CA LEU A 55 -4.86 8.24 -4.54
C LEU A 55 -4.36 6.96 -5.22
N THR A 56 -4.79 6.71 -6.45
CA THR A 56 -4.31 5.58 -7.26
C THR A 56 -3.00 5.93 -7.95
N LEU A 57 -1.96 5.12 -7.77
CA LEU A 57 -0.69 5.25 -8.50
C LEU A 57 -0.82 4.53 -9.85
N PRO A 58 -0.85 5.25 -10.99
CA PRO A 58 -1.16 4.63 -12.29
C PRO A 58 -0.06 3.70 -12.78
N TRP A 59 1.16 3.85 -12.25
CA TRP A 59 2.32 3.05 -12.58
C TRP A 59 2.45 1.80 -11.72
N GLN A 60 1.79 1.73 -10.57
CA GLN A 60 1.92 0.62 -9.63
C GLN A 60 1.16 -0.62 -10.13
N ASP A 61 1.72 -1.81 -9.93
CA ASP A 61 1.02 -3.03 -10.28
C ASP A 61 -0.27 -3.21 -9.44
N PRO A 62 -1.42 -3.56 -10.06
CA PRO A 62 -2.70 -3.72 -9.35
C PRO A 62 -2.69 -4.73 -8.20
N TYR A 63 -1.75 -5.68 -8.20
CA TYR A 63 -1.54 -6.59 -7.09
C TYR A 63 -1.28 -5.82 -5.78
N PHE A 64 -0.42 -4.80 -5.82
CA PHE A 64 -0.07 -4.03 -4.61
C PHE A 64 -1.22 -3.17 -4.12
N VAL A 65 -2.09 -2.69 -5.02
CA VAL A 65 -3.32 -2.00 -4.64
C VAL A 65 -4.20 -2.93 -3.78
N LYS A 66 -4.34 -4.19 -4.19
CA LYS A 66 -5.08 -5.20 -3.40
C LYS A 66 -4.37 -5.52 -2.09
N LEU A 67 -3.05 -5.70 -2.12
CA LEU A 67 -2.25 -5.97 -0.92
C LEU A 67 -2.42 -4.85 0.12
N PHE A 68 -2.25 -3.59 -0.27
CA PHE A 68 -2.39 -2.48 0.65
C PHE A 68 -3.84 -2.30 1.12
N THR A 69 -4.83 -2.66 0.29
CA THR A 69 -6.23 -2.69 0.73
C THR A 69 -6.44 -3.72 1.84
N PHE A 70 -5.86 -4.90 1.67
CA PHE A 70 -5.91 -5.94 2.69
C PHE A 70 -5.21 -5.51 3.99
N ILE A 71 -4.05 -4.86 3.90
CA ILE A 71 -3.31 -4.34 5.06
C ILE A 71 -4.12 -3.27 5.80
N ASP A 72 -4.68 -2.29 5.08
CA ASP A 72 -5.49 -1.22 5.69
C ASP A 72 -6.69 -1.81 6.45
N VAL A 73 -7.40 -2.79 5.86
CA VAL A 73 -8.53 -3.46 6.52
C VAL A 73 -8.06 -4.25 7.75
N THR A 74 -6.91 -4.92 7.68
CA THR A 74 -6.39 -5.74 8.78
C THR A 74 -6.06 -4.88 10.01
N THR A 75 -5.47 -3.69 9.81
CA THR A 75 -5.19 -2.77 10.93
C THR A 75 -6.46 -2.33 11.67
N GLY A 76 -7.60 -2.24 10.97
CA GLY A 76 -8.90 -1.96 11.61
C GLY A 76 -9.46 -3.10 12.46
N ILE A 77 -8.93 -4.32 12.32
CA ILE A 77 -9.31 -5.48 13.15
C ILE A 77 -8.50 -5.51 14.46
N GLU A 78 -7.27 -5.01 14.47
CA GLU A 78 -6.45 -4.92 15.69
C GLU A 78 -7.10 -4.02 16.76
N ASP A 79 -7.87 -2.99 16.36
CA ASP A 79 -8.70 -2.17 17.27
C ASP A 79 -9.75 -2.99 18.06
N MET A 80 -10.12 -4.18 17.57
CA MET A 80 -11.01 -5.11 18.27
C MET A 80 -10.29 -6.05 19.23
N ILE A 81 -8.96 -6.18 19.10
CA ILE A 81 -8.12 -7.14 19.84
C ILE A 81 -7.30 -6.42 20.92
N PHE A 82 -6.83 -5.21 20.64
CA PHE A 82 -6.04 -4.38 21.54
C PHE A 82 -6.79 -3.08 21.87
N GLY A 83 -6.87 -2.73 23.15
CA GLY A 83 -7.48 -1.45 23.56
C GLY A 83 -6.65 -0.27 23.00
N PRO A 84 -7.28 0.74 22.37
CA PRO A 84 -6.55 1.82 21.71
C PRO A 84 -5.73 2.60 22.74
N ARG A 85 -4.40 2.51 22.65
CA ARG A 85 -3.47 3.41 23.35
C ARG A 85 -3.00 4.46 22.35
N GLY A 86 -3.65 5.63 22.37
CA GLY A 86 -3.28 6.77 21.54
C GLY A 86 -4.45 7.41 20.79
N PRO A 87 -4.18 8.43 19.96
CA PRO A 87 -5.19 9.01 19.07
C PRO A 87 -5.76 7.95 18.13
N THR A 88 -7.06 8.01 17.86
CA THR A 88 -7.70 7.13 16.87
C THR A 88 -6.99 7.32 15.51
N PRO A 89 -6.53 6.24 14.86
CA PRO A 89 -5.93 6.33 13.54
C PRO A 89 -6.87 7.03 12.56
N LEU A 90 -6.31 7.88 11.70
CA LEU A 90 -7.09 8.52 10.63
C LEU A 90 -7.59 7.43 9.67
N ARG A 91 -8.88 7.49 9.34
CA ARG A 91 -9.47 6.55 8.39
C ARG A 91 -8.89 6.82 7.00
N ARG A 92 -8.30 5.79 6.41
CA ARG A 92 -7.76 5.84 5.04
C ARG A 92 -8.85 5.40 4.06
N ILE A 93 -9.04 6.14 2.97
CA ILE A 93 -10.07 5.88 1.95
C ILE A 93 -9.40 5.90 0.58
N ARG A 94 -9.48 4.78 -0.15
CA ARG A 94 -9.08 4.75 -1.55
C ARG A 94 -10.11 5.45 -2.41
N VAL A 95 -9.65 6.31 -3.29
CA VAL A 95 -10.45 7.03 -4.28
C VAL A 95 -9.93 6.73 -5.68
N ASP A 96 -10.81 6.91 -6.68
CA ASP A 96 -10.45 6.71 -8.09
C ASP A 96 -9.60 7.87 -8.67
N GLU A 97 -9.31 8.88 -7.86
CA GLU A 97 -8.41 9.96 -8.23
C GLU A 97 -6.98 9.43 -8.42
N VAL A 98 -6.36 9.85 -9.53
CA VAL A 98 -5.04 9.37 -9.95
C VAL A 98 -3.97 10.32 -9.44
N SER A 99 -2.97 9.77 -8.76
CA SER A 99 -1.81 10.53 -8.32
C SER A 99 -0.94 10.95 -9.52
N THR A 100 -0.39 12.15 -9.46
CA THR A 100 0.60 12.67 -10.42
C THR A 100 2.04 12.30 -10.07
N LYS A 101 2.25 11.53 -9.00
CA LYS A 101 3.57 11.12 -8.51
C LYS A 101 4.28 10.21 -9.52
N ASP A 102 5.48 10.61 -9.91
CA ASP A 102 6.35 9.80 -10.75
C ASP A 102 6.81 8.54 -10.01
N PRO A 103 6.98 7.42 -10.73
CA PRO A 103 7.51 6.21 -10.11
C PRO A 103 8.97 6.39 -9.65
N PRO A 104 9.36 5.74 -8.54
CA PRO A 104 10.75 5.69 -8.12
C PRO A 104 11.63 4.94 -9.11
N SER A 105 12.90 5.34 -9.19
CA SER A 105 13.89 4.63 -9.99
C SER A 105 14.37 3.35 -9.30
N LYS A 106 14.84 2.37 -10.09
CA LYS A 106 15.46 1.11 -9.60
C LYS A 106 14.51 0.15 -8.86
N LEU A 107 13.20 0.27 -9.07
CA LEU A 107 12.29 -0.78 -8.67
C LEU A 107 12.36 -2.00 -9.60
N PRO A 108 12.06 -3.21 -9.09
CA PRO A 108 11.86 -4.40 -9.91
C PRO A 108 10.72 -4.19 -10.91
N LYS A 109 10.80 -4.86 -12.07
CA LYS A 109 9.76 -4.76 -13.10
C LYS A 109 8.37 -5.13 -12.58
N THR A 110 8.29 -6.09 -11.66
CA THR A 110 7.05 -6.59 -11.05
C THR A 110 6.30 -5.55 -10.23
N PHE A 111 6.95 -4.44 -9.86
CA PHE A 111 6.30 -3.33 -9.13
C PHE A 111 5.50 -2.42 -10.06
N PHE A 112 5.70 -2.55 -11.37
CA PHE A 112 5.08 -1.70 -12.37
C PHE A 112 3.93 -2.43 -13.08
N SER A 113 2.83 -1.71 -13.28
CA SER A 113 1.76 -2.14 -14.16
C SER A 113 2.27 -2.36 -15.58
N GLU A 114 1.91 -3.49 -16.19
CA GLU A 114 2.23 -3.78 -17.58
C GLU A 114 1.64 -2.73 -18.52
N GLU A 115 0.43 -2.25 -18.23
CA GLU A 115 -0.23 -1.21 -19.01
C GLU A 115 0.57 0.09 -18.97
N TYR A 116 1.06 0.48 -17.80
CA TYR A 116 1.91 1.66 -17.65
C TYR A 116 3.21 1.51 -18.45
N LEU A 117 3.93 0.40 -18.28
CA LEU A 117 5.15 0.14 -19.02
C LEU A 117 4.90 0.10 -20.55
N SER A 118 3.76 -0.37 -21.01
CA SER A 118 3.45 -0.42 -22.44
C SER A 118 3.34 0.97 -23.08
N ARG A 119 2.89 1.97 -22.31
CA ARG A 119 2.68 3.36 -22.76
C ARG A 119 3.97 4.19 -22.78
N LEU A 120 5.01 3.76 -22.07
CA LEU A 120 6.28 4.48 -22.02
C LEU A 120 7.13 4.28 -23.28
N SER A 121 7.71 5.39 -23.75
CA SER A 121 8.77 5.36 -24.76
C SER A 121 10.05 4.72 -24.21
N GLN A 122 10.95 4.29 -25.10
CA GLN A 122 12.24 3.69 -24.68
C GLN A 122 13.08 4.61 -23.78
N PRO A 123 13.23 5.93 -24.06
CA PRO A 123 13.94 6.83 -23.16
C PRO A 123 13.32 6.90 -21.76
N GLN A 124 11.99 6.92 -21.66
CA GLN A 124 11.29 6.93 -20.38
C GLN A 124 11.52 5.62 -19.60
N LYS A 125 11.48 4.46 -20.27
CA LYS A 125 11.81 3.17 -19.66
C LYS A 125 13.24 3.13 -19.12
N HIS A 126 14.19 3.68 -19.88
CA HIS A 126 15.58 3.79 -19.43
C HIS A 126 15.73 4.71 -18.22
N ALA A 127 14.96 5.80 -18.14
CA ALA A 127 14.97 6.71 -16.99
C ALA A 127 14.54 6.04 -15.68
N LEU A 128 13.62 5.07 -15.75
CA LEU A 128 13.20 4.28 -14.57
C LEU A 128 14.32 3.42 -13.99
N LYS A 129 15.37 3.11 -14.76
CA LYS A 129 16.48 2.25 -14.34
C LYS A 129 15.99 0.95 -13.70
N ILE A 130 14.99 0.31 -14.30
CA ILE A 130 14.34 -0.91 -13.78
C ILE A 130 15.40 -1.89 -13.29
N ALA A 131 15.23 -2.38 -12.06
CA ALA A 131 16.19 -3.29 -11.47
C ALA A 131 16.28 -4.58 -12.30
N LYS A 132 17.50 -5.13 -12.40
CA LYS A 132 17.75 -6.39 -13.11
C LYS A 132 17.23 -7.60 -12.34
N GLU A 133 17.18 -7.48 -11.02
CA GLU A 133 16.68 -8.51 -10.12
C GLU A 133 15.15 -8.48 -10.14
N ASP A 134 14.56 -9.62 -10.48
CA ASP A 134 13.13 -9.82 -10.32
C ASP A 134 12.80 -9.96 -8.82
N PHE A 135 11.62 -9.47 -8.45
CA PHE A 135 11.09 -9.63 -7.10
C PHE A 135 9.94 -10.63 -7.12
N PRO A 136 10.00 -11.69 -6.31
CA PRO A 136 8.96 -12.71 -6.28
C PRO A 136 7.67 -12.15 -5.67
N LEU A 137 6.58 -12.20 -6.45
CA LEU A 137 5.22 -11.94 -6.02
C LEU A 137 4.53 -13.24 -5.58
#